data_AF-A0A6B0UBJ1-F1
#
_entry.id   AF-A0A6B0UBJ1-F1
#
_cell.length_a   1.000
_cell.length_b   1.000
_cell.length_c   1.000
_cell.angle_alpha   90.00
_cell.angle_beta   90.00
_cell.angle_gamma   90.00
#
_symmetry.space_group_name_H-M   'P 1'
#
loop_
_entity.id
_entity.type
_entity.pdbx_description
1 polymer ?
#
loop_
_entity_poly.entity_id
_entity_poly.type
_entity_poly.pdbx_seq_one_letter_code
_entity_poly.pdbx_strand_id
1 'polypeptide(L)' 'QEYQVILPQLPTGTTVLNTVFLNADVRGRPYRLEHFRDALDGVGLFPEVTAPGAYQYNHVWPVTFKSVEGKKKLLA' A
#
# COMPACT_ATOMS: atom_id res chain seq x y z
N GLN A 1 18.87 17.43 19.84
CA GLN A 1 17.74 17.63 18.92
C GLN A 1 16.52 16.98 19.55
N GLU A 2 15.44 17.73 19.77
CA GLU A 2 14.15 17.10 20.06
C GLU A 2 13.67 16.39 18.80
N TYR A 3 13.34 15.11 18.93
CA TYR A 3 12.76 14.34 17.84
C TYR A 3 11.29 14.73 17.67
N GLN A 4 10.90 15.08 16.45
CA GLN A 4 9.50 15.36 16.12
C GLN A 4 8.81 14.08 15.65
N VAL A 5 7.68 13.75 16.26
CA VAL A 5 6.79 12.70 15.75
C VAL A 5 5.88 13.30 14.69
N ILE A 6 6.03 12.85 13.45
CA ILE A 6 5.17 13.25 12.33
C ILE A 6 4.25 12.08 12.01
N LEU A 7 2.95 12.26 12.20
CA LEU A 7 1.96 11.26 11.83
C LEU A 7 1.62 11.38 10.34
N PRO A 8 1.64 10.27 9.59
CA PRO A 8 1.23 10.30 8.20
C PRO A 8 -0.27 10.60 8.09
N GLN A 9 -0.66 11.21 6.97
CA GLN A 9 -2.07 11.29 6.60
C GLN A 9 -2.55 9.88 6.25
N LEU A 10 -3.43 9.34 7.09
CA LEU A 10 -4.06 8.05 6.87
C LEU A 10 -5.38 8.24 6.12
N PRO A 11 -5.77 7.29 5.26
CA PRO A 11 -7.11 7.31 4.69
C PRO A 11 -8.16 7.30 5.81
N THR A 12 -9.28 7.95 5.57
CA THR A 12 -10.39 8.07 6.53
C THR A 12 -11.70 7.59 5.90
N GLY A 13 -12.75 7.45 6.72
CA GLY A 13 -14.08 7.04 6.27
C GLY A 13 -14.10 5.65 5.63
N THR A 14 -14.98 5.45 4.65
CA THR A 14 -15.17 4.17 3.96
C THR A 14 -13.95 3.72 3.15
N THR A 15 -13.09 4.66 2.75
CA THR A 15 -11.83 4.39 2.05
C THR A 15 -10.85 3.52 2.86
N VAL A 16 -10.92 3.54 4.19
CA VAL A 16 -10.13 2.64 5.06
C VAL A 16 -10.47 1.18 4.80
N LEU A 17 -11.73 0.86 4.52
CA LEU A 17 -12.19 -0.52 4.32
C LEU A 17 -11.54 -1.17 3.11
N ASN A 18 -11.19 -0.36 2.10
CA ASN A 18 -10.53 -0.80 0.87
C ASN A 18 -9.00 -0.62 0.91
N THR A 19 -8.45 -0.19 2.04
CA THR A 19 -7.01 -0.04 2.21
C THR A 19 -6.40 -1.33 2.76
N VAL A 20 -5.29 -1.77 2.17
CA VAL A 20 -4.51 -2.93 2.62
C VAL A 20 -3.03 -2.59 2.66
N PHE A 21 -2.25 -3.41 3.35
CA PHE A 21 -0.80 -3.24 3.49
C PHE A 21 -0.07 -4.32 2.70
N LEU A 22 0.65 -3.90 1.67
CA LEU A 22 1.56 -4.74 0.92
C LEU A 22 2.83 -4.95 1.75
N ASN A 23 3.27 -6.20 1.85
CA ASN A 23 4.49 -6.56 2.56
C ASN A 23 5.50 -7.12 1.56
N ALA A 24 6.71 -6.61 1.62
CA ALA A 24 7.85 -7.11 0.88
C ALA A 24 8.79 -7.92 1.79
N ASP A 25 9.69 -8.74 1.20
CA ASP A 25 10.65 -9.53 1.97
C ASP A 25 11.59 -8.60 2.75
N VAL A 26 11.62 -8.76 4.08
CA VAL A 26 12.44 -7.94 4.98
C VAL A 26 13.95 -8.14 4.79
N ARG A 27 14.36 -9.22 4.11
CA ARG A 27 15.77 -9.50 3.77
C ARG A 27 16.20 -8.77 2.49
N GLY A 28 15.24 -8.23 1.73
CA GLY A 28 15.50 -7.52 0.48
C GLY A 28 16.14 -6.14 0.69
N ARG A 29 16.66 -5.57 -0.40
CA ARG A 29 17.09 -4.16 -0.46
C ARG A 29 15.90 -3.22 -0.21
N PRO A 30 16.13 -1.92 0.08
CA PRO A 30 15.03 -0.96 0.24
C PRO A 30 14.07 -1.00 -0.95
N TYR A 31 12.81 -1.31 -0.67
CA TYR A 31 11.78 -1.35 -1.70
C TYR A 31 11.35 0.07 -2.03
N ARG A 32 11.14 0.32 -3.32
CA ARG A 32 10.58 1.57 -3.82
C ARG A 32 9.15 1.32 -4.29
N LEU A 33 8.39 2.40 -4.48
CA LEU A 33 7.01 2.34 -4.96
C LEU A 33 6.88 1.54 -6.26
N GLU A 34 7.86 1.65 -7.17
CA GLU A 34 7.84 0.96 -8.46
C GLU A 34 7.81 -0.56 -8.30
N HIS A 35 8.53 -1.12 -7.30
CA HIS A 35 8.51 -2.56 -7.05
C HIS A 35 7.12 -3.06 -6.64
N PHE A 36 6.39 -2.28 -5.83
CA PHE A 36 5.02 -2.63 -5.43
C PHE A 36 4.04 -2.44 -6.58
N ARG A 37 4.22 -1.38 -7.38
CA ARG A 37 3.43 -1.14 -8.58
C ARG A 37 3.55 -2.29 -9.58
N ASP A 38 4.78 -2.68 -9.90
CA ASP A 38 5.05 -3.72 -10.89
C ASP A 38 4.54 -5.09 -10.41
N ALA A 39 4.61 -5.37 -9.10
CA ALA A 39 4.02 -6.56 -8.51
C ALA A 39 2.48 -6.58 -8.63
N LEU A 40 1.81 -5.45 -8.39
CA LEU A 40 0.36 -5.32 -8.56
C LEU A 40 -0.06 -5.43 -10.02
N ASP A 41 0.74 -4.90 -10.94
CA ASP A 41 0.49 -4.98 -12.38
C ASP A 41 0.62 -6.42 -12.88
N GLY A 42 1.64 -7.16 -12.39
CA GLY A 42 1.84 -8.58 -12.71
C GLY A 42 0.67 -9.49 -12.34
N VAL A 43 -0.19 -9.08 -11.40
CA VAL A 43 -1.43 -9.78 -11.01
C VAL A 43 -2.70 -9.09 -11.49
N GLY A 44 -2.59 -8.07 -12.36
CA GLY A 44 -3.72 -7.35 -12.94
C GLY A 44 -4.53 -6.51 -11.94
N LEU A 45 -3.95 -6.16 -10.79
CA LEU A 45 -4.60 -5.42 -9.71
C LEU A 45 -4.26 -3.92 -9.70
N PHE A 46 -3.21 -3.51 -10.42
CA PHE A 46 -2.85 -2.10 -10.49
C PHE A 46 -3.99 -1.18 -10.99
N PRO A 47 -4.82 -1.56 -11.99
CA PRO A 47 -5.97 -0.75 -12.40
C PRO A 47 -7.04 -0.55 -11.32
N GLU A 48 -7.07 -1.42 -10.30
CA GLU A 48 -8.02 -1.34 -9.19
C GLU A 48 -7.52 -0.43 -8.05
N VAL A 49 -6.31 0.13 -8.15
CA VAL A 49 -5.74 1.03 -7.15
C VAL A 49 -6.18 2.47 -7.40
N THR A 50 -6.66 3.12 -6.35
CA THR A 50 -7.04 4.55 -6.37
C THR A 50 -5.86 5.44 -6.01
N ALA A 51 -5.07 5.04 -5.01
CA ALA A 51 -3.88 5.77 -4.59
C ALA A 51 -2.89 4.84 -3.86
N PRO A 52 -1.57 4.99 -4.10
CA PRO A 52 -0.55 4.54 -3.15
C PRO A 52 -0.57 5.49 -1.94
N GLY A 53 -0.65 4.94 -0.73
CA GLY A 53 -0.67 5.77 0.48
C GLY A 53 0.66 6.49 0.73
N ALA A 54 0.60 7.62 1.43
CA ALA A 54 1.76 8.49 1.69
C ALA A 54 2.75 7.93 2.73
N TYR A 55 2.38 6.86 3.44
CA TYR A 55 3.21 6.26 4.47
C TYR A 55 4.00 5.08 3.91
N GLN A 56 5.32 5.19 3.89
CA GLN A 56 6.21 4.07 3.60
C GLN A 56 6.97 3.70 4.87
N TYR A 57 6.85 2.45 5.32
CA TYR A 57 7.64 1.96 6.44
C TYR A 57 8.40 0.71 6.05
N ASN A 58 9.70 0.86 5.79
CA ASN A 58 10.61 -0.21 5.40
C ASN A 58 10.06 -1.05 4.23
N HIS A 59 9.49 -2.21 4.55
CA HIS A 59 8.97 -3.21 3.61
C HIS A 59 7.44 -3.22 3.53
N VAL A 60 6.77 -2.22 4.13
CA VAL A 60 5.31 -2.12 4.21
C VAL A 60 4.83 -0.90 3.44
N TRP A 61 3.85 -1.13 2.55
CA TRP A 61 3.22 -0.07 1.76
C TRP A 61 1.69 -0.14 1.81
N PRO A 62 0.98 0.90 2.25
CA PRO A 62 -0.47 0.97 2.20
C PRO A 62 -0.98 1.30 0.79
N VAL A 63 -1.95 0.56 0.30
CA VAL A 63 -2.60 0.79 -0.99
C VAL A 63 -4.12 0.77 -0.82
N THR A 64 -4.80 1.74 -1.45
CA THR A 64 -6.26 1.83 -1.40
C THR A 64 -6.87 1.39 -2.72
N PHE A 65 -7.75 0.39 -2.66
CA PHE A 65 -8.48 -0.13 -3.81
C PHE A 65 -9.79 0.65 -4.06
N LYS A 66 -10.23 0.66 -5.32
CA LYS A 66 -11.51 1.24 -5.76
C LYS A 66 -12.71 0.51 -5.15
N SER A 67 -12.59 -0.80 -4.98
CA SER A 67 -13.68 -1.70 -4.59
C SER A 67 -13.23 -2.76 -3.58
N VAL A 68 -14.20 -3.34 -2.87
CA VAL A 68 -13.96 -4.49 -1.98
C VAL A 68 -13.53 -5.72 -2.77
N GLU A 69 -13.99 -5.84 -4.01
CA GLU A 69 -13.68 -6.92 -4.94
C GLU A 69 -12.19 -6.91 -5.33
N GLY A 70 -11.64 -5.74 -5.64
CA GLY A 70 -10.21 -5.57 -5.90
C GLY A 70 -9.36 -6.00 -4.71
N LYS A 71 -9.78 -5.61 -3.50
CA LYS A 71 -9.15 -6.08 -2.25
C LYS A 71 -9.26 -7.61 -2.07
N LYS A 72 -10.42 -8.21 -2.33
CA LYS A 72 -10.62 -9.66 -2.18
C LYS A 72 -9.73 -10.47 -3.13
N LYS A 73 -9.51 -10.00 -4.36
CA LYS A 73 -8.62 -10.65 -5.33
C LYS A 73 -7.16 -10.71 -4.86
N LEU A 74 -6.73 -9.78 -4.01
CA LEU A 74 -5.38 -9.80 -3.42
C LEU A 74 -5.23 -10.85 -2.30
N LEU A 75 -6.34 -11.22 -1.64
CA LEU A 75 -6.35 -12.13 -0.50
C LEU A 75 -6.61 -13.60 -0.89
N ALA A 76 -6.94 -13.86 -2.15
CA ALA A 76 -7.20 -15.19 -2.70
C ALA A 76 -5.92 -15.80 -3.27
#